data_AF-D5E4Q6-F1
#
_entry.id   AF-D5E4Q6-F1
#
_cell.length_a   1.000
_cell.length_b   1.000
_cell.length_c   1.000
_cell.angle_alpha   90.00
_cell.angle_beta   90.00
_cell.angle_gamma   90.00
#
_symmetry.space_group_name_H-M   'P 1'
#
loop_
_entity.id
_entity.type
_entity.pdbx_description
1 polymer ?
#
loop_
_entity_poly.entity_id
_entity_poly.type
_entity_poly.pdbx_seq_one_letter_code
_entity_poly.pdbx_strand_id
1 'polypeptide(L)'
;MTITELLKELSEHEFKTDVFGYNIEDVNNFIENLANNLYAYDLDSQNQIVYTEKLQNELDILKNENDSLKFEIKKYRELLRELTSEKK
;
A
#
# COMPACT_ATOMS: atom_id res chain seq x y z
N MET A 1 4.30 12.11 -16.10
CA MET A 1 3.25 11.50 -16.92
C MET A 1 2.62 10.40 -16.09
N THR A 2 1.36 10.56 -15.70
CA THR A 2 0.60 9.53 -14.98
C THR A 2 0.21 8.41 -15.96
N ILE A 3 -0.12 7.22 -15.44
CA ILE A 3 -0.64 6.13 -16.29
C ILE A 3 -1.87 6.63 -17.07
N THR A 4 -2.76 7.38 -16.42
CA THR A 4 -3.95 7.95 -17.03
C THR A 4 -3.64 8.90 -18.18
N GLU A 5 -2.60 9.73 -18.05
CA GLU A 5 -2.13 10.62 -19.13
C GLU A 5 -1.57 9.82 -20.31
N LEU A 6 -0.78 8.77 -20.05
CA LEU A 6 -0.23 7.89 -21.09
C LEU A 6 -1.34 7.13 -21.84
N LEU A 7 -2.32 6.58 -21.12
CA LEU A 7 -3.43 5.85 -21.73
C LEU A 7 -4.31 6.77 -22.58
N LYS A 8 -4.53 8.00 -22.12
CA LYS A 8 -5.21 9.02 -22.89
C LYS A 8 -4.46 9.35 -24.17
N GLU A 9 -3.16 9.60 -24.06
CA GLU A 9 -2.30 9.92 -25.21
C GLU A 9 -2.28 8.78 -26.23
N LEU A 10 -2.19 7.52 -25.78
CA LEU A 10 -2.27 6.35 -26.65
C LEU A 10 -3.63 6.18 -27.34
N SER A 11 -4.73 6.48 -26.64
CA SER A 11 -6.09 6.38 -27.22
C SER A 11 -6.38 7.46 -28.27
N GLU A 12 -5.73 8.61 -28.16
CA GLU A 12 -5.90 9.76 -29.05
C GLU A 12 -4.84 9.76 -30.19
N HIS A 13 -3.86 8.86 -30.14
CA HIS A 13 -2.75 8.86 -31.08
C HIS A 13 -3.11 8.18 -32.41
N GLU A 14 -3.01 8.93 -33.51
CA GLU A 14 -3.07 8.37 -34.86
C GLU A 14 -1.68 7.89 -35.30
N PHE A 15 -1.48 6.57 -35.27
CA PHE A 15 -0.25 5.95 -35.74
C PHE A 15 -0.11 6.08 -37.26
N LYS A 16 1.08 6.45 -37.74
CA LYS A 16 1.41 6.44 -39.16
C LYS A 16 1.45 5.00 -39.68
N THR A 17 0.84 4.77 -40.83
CA THR A 17 0.80 3.47 -41.49
C THR A 17 1.86 3.36 -42.59
N ASP A 18 2.31 2.14 -42.87
CA ASP A 18 3.26 1.83 -43.94
C ASP A 18 2.93 0.48 -44.58
N VAL A 19 3.38 0.25 -45.82
CA VAL A 19 3.05 -0.93 -46.65
C VAL A 19 3.47 -2.25 -45.99
N PHE A 20 4.53 -2.22 -45.18
CA PHE A 20 5.01 -3.36 -44.39
C PHE A 20 4.92 -3.08 -42.87
N GLY A 21 4.00 -2.21 -42.47
CA GLY A 21 3.74 -1.88 -41.07
C GLY A 21 3.04 -3.00 -40.30
N TYR A 22 2.93 -2.80 -38.99
CA TYR A 22 2.18 -3.69 -38.12
C TYR A 22 0.68 -3.68 -38.47
N ASN A 23 0.01 -4.81 -38.24
CA ASN A 23 -1.44 -4.88 -38.36
C ASN A 23 -2.10 -3.97 -37.31
N ILE A 24 -2.97 -3.07 -37.77
CA ILE A 24 -3.65 -2.08 -36.92
C ILE A 24 -4.48 -2.76 -35.82
N GLU A 25 -5.17 -3.85 -36.12
CA GLU A 25 -6.01 -4.56 -35.17
C GLU A 25 -5.17 -5.21 -34.06
N ASP A 26 -4.03 -5.81 -34.42
CA ASP A 26 -3.09 -6.37 -33.44
C ASP A 26 -2.47 -5.31 -32.54
N VAL A 27 -2.13 -4.14 -33.12
CA VAL A 27 -1.60 -3.00 -32.35
C VAL A 27 -2.66 -2.46 -31.39
N ASN A 28 -3.89 -2.29 -31.84
CA ASN A 28 -5.00 -1.82 -31.00
C ASN A 28 -5.27 -2.81 -29.85
N ASN A 29 -5.35 -4.11 -30.16
CA ASN A 29 -5.51 -5.16 -29.15
C ASN A 29 -4.36 -5.16 -28.13
N PHE A 30 -3.12 -4.95 -28.59
CA PHE A 30 -1.98 -4.85 -27.70
C PHE A 30 -2.08 -3.62 -26.78
N ILE A 31 -2.43 -2.45 -27.32
CA ILE A 31 -2.57 -1.21 -26.56
C ILE A 31 -3.69 -1.34 -25.53
N GLU A 32 -4.85 -1.90 -25.88
CA GLU A 32 -5.94 -2.16 -24.94
C GLU A 32 -5.52 -3.10 -23.81
N ASN A 33 -4.83 -4.21 -24.14
CA ASN A 33 -4.33 -5.13 -23.13
C ASN A 33 -3.28 -4.47 -22.22
N LEU A 34 -2.38 -3.69 -22.79
CA LEU A 34 -1.39 -2.91 -22.04
C LEU A 34 -2.08 -1.94 -21.08
N ALA A 35 -3.11 -1.24 -21.56
CA ALA A 35 -3.90 -0.30 -20.77
C ALA A 35 -4.57 -0.95 -19.57
N ASN A 36 -5.26 -2.07 -19.81
CA ASN A 36 -5.94 -2.82 -18.77
C ASN A 36 -4.97 -3.35 -17.72
N ASN A 37 -3.81 -3.87 -18.13
CA ASN A 37 -2.79 -4.38 -17.22
C ASN A 37 -2.16 -3.26 -16.38
N LEU A 38 -1.85 -2.11 -17.00
CA LEU A 38 -1.29 -0.95 -16.28
C LEU A 38 -2.30 -0.39 -15.26
N TYR A 39 -3.57 -0.30 -15.63
CA TYR A 39 -4.62 0.14 -14.72
C TYR A 39 -4.79 -0.82 -13.52
N ALA A 40 -4.83 -2.14 -13.78
CA ALA A 40 -4.92 -3.14 -12.72
C ALA A 40 -3.72 -3.07 -11.77
N TYR A 41 -2.51 -2.92 -12.31
CA TYR A 41 -1.29 -2.77 -11.52
C TYR A 41 -1.34 -1.51 -10.64
N ASP A 42 -1.79 -0.37 -11.18
CA ASP A 42 -1.89 0.87 -10.42
C ASP A 42 -2.93 0.74 -9.29
N LEU A 43 -4.08 0.13 -9.56
CA LEU A 43 -5.10 -0.13 -8.55
C LEU A 43 -4.58 -1.03 -7.42
N ASP A 44 -3.88 -2.11 -7.76
CA ASP A 44 -3.27 -3.00 -6.77
C ASP A 44 -2.19 -2.29 -5.94
N SER A 45 -1.36 -1.46 -6.57
CA SER A 45 -0.35 -0.64 -5.90
C SER A 45 -0.99 0.33 -4.90
N GLN A 46 -2.04 1.04 -5.32
CA GLN A 46 -2.80 1.94 -4.44
C GLN A 46 -3.42 1.20 -3.25
N ASN A 47 -4.00 0.03 -3.49
CA ASN A 47 -4.57 -0.81 -2.42
C ASN A 47 -3.50 -1.29 -1.43
N GLN A 48 -2.31 -1.66 -1.92
CA GLN A 48 -1.19 -2.05 -1.06
C GLN A 48 -0.68 -0.89 -0.20
N ILE A 49 -0.61 0.32 -0.75
CA ILE A 49 -0.24 1.53 0.02
C ILE A 49 -1.23 1.74 1.16
N VAL A 50 -2.54 1.76 0.86
CA VAL A 50 -3.59 1.96 1.88
C VAL A 50 -3.56 0.85 2.95
N TYR A 51 -3.33 -0.40 2.54
CA TYR A 51 -3.23 -1.52 3.48
C TYR A 51 -1.99 -1.39 4.38
N THR A 52 -0.85 -0.99 3.81
CA THR A 52 0.39 -0.77 4.56
C THR A 52 0.24 0.36 5.58
N GLU A 53 -0.41 1.46 5.21
CA GLU A 53 -0.72 2.56 6.12
C GLU A 53 -1.61 2.11 7.29
N LYS A 54 -2.61 1.28 7.03
CA LYS A 54 -3.46 0.69 8.09
C LYS A 54 -2.65 -0.17 9.05
N LEU A 55 -1.80 -1.06 8.53
CA LEU A 55 -0.93 -1.90 9.36
C LEU A 55 0.05 -1.07 10.19
N GLN A 56 0.60 0.00 9.62
CA GLN A 56 1.52 0.88 10.33
C GLN A 56 0.82 1.59 11.51
N ASN A 57 -0.40 2.09 11.28
CA ASN A 57 -1.21 2.70 12.34
C ASN A 57 -1.54 1.70 13.46
N GLU A 58 -1.94 0.47 13.11
CA GLU A 58 -2.23 -0.58 14.09
C GLU A 58 -0.98 -0.94 14.92
N LEU A 59 0.17 -1.03 14.26
CA LEU A 59 1.45 -1.31 14.92
C LEU A 59 1.85 -0.19 15.89
N ASP A 60 1.56 1.07 15.57
CA ASP A 60 1.84 2.20 16.45
C ASP A 60 0.88 2.24 17.66
N ILE A 61 -0.40 1.88 17.47
CA ILE A 61 -1.36 1.71 18.58
C ILE A 61 -0.87 0.61 19.53
N LEU A 62 -0.54 -0.57 19.00
CA LEU A 62 -0.08 -1.70 19.80
C LEU A 62 1.22 -1.41 20.56
N LYS A 63 2.14 -0.64 19.97
CA LYS A 63 3.34 -0.17 20.68
C LYS A 63 3.01 0.70 21.88
N ASN A 64 2.11 1.67 21.71
CA ASN A 64 1.70 2.57 22.79
C ASN A 64 0.99 1.81 23.93
N GLU A 65 0.14 0.84 23.59
CA GLU A 65 -0.50 -0.05 24.56
C GLU A 65 0.53 -0.89 25.32
N ASN A 66 1.51 -1.45 24.61
CA ASN A 66 2.58 -2.25 25.23
C ASN A 66 3.40 -1.44 26.23
N ASP A 67 3.76 -0.20 25.88
CA ASP A 67 4.52 0.67 26.77
C ASP A 67 3.71 1.13 27.99
N SER A 68 2.40 1.35 27.82
CA SER A 68 1.48 1.60 28.93
C SER A 68 1.39 0.40 29.89
N LEU A 69 1.23 -0.82 29.34
CA LEU A 69 1.20 -2.05 30.14
C LEU A 69 2.51 -2.31 30.86
N LYS A 70 3.67 -2.06 30.23
CA LYS A 70 4.98 -2.15 30.91
C LYS A 70 5.06 -1.21 32.11
N PHE A 71 4.55 0.01 31.97
CA PHE A 71 4.51 0.98 33.07
C PHE A 71 3.61 0.49 34.21
N GLU A 72 2.41 0.00 33.90
CA GLU A 72 1.50 -0.56 34.91
C GLU A 72 2.12 -1.77 35.63
N ILE A 73 2.74 -2.70 34.89
CA ILE A 73 3.45 -3.84 35.47
C ILE A 73 4.55 -3.37 36.42
N LYS A 74 5.30 -2.32 36.06
CA LYS A 74 6.32 -1.75 36.93
C LYS A 74 5.71 -1.21 38.23
N LYS A 75 4.62 -0.44 38.13
CA LYS A 75 3.90 0.10 39.29
C LYS A 75 3.39 -1.01 40.21
N TYR A 76 2.77 -2.06 39.65
CA TYR A 76 2.30 -3.19 40.45
C TYR A 76 3.44 -3.96 41.13
N ARG A 77 4.59 -4.11 40.46
CA ARG A 77 5.78 -4.72 41.05
C ARG A 77 6.33 -3.93 42.23
N GLU A 78 6.34 -2.60 42.14
CA GLU A 78 6.77 -1.73 43.25
C GLU A 78 5.82 -1.83 44.43
N LEU A 79 4.50 -1.73 44.20
CA LEU A 79 3.49 -1.86 45.25
C LEU A 79 3.53 -3.22 45.95
N LEU A 80 3.74 -4.31 45.20
CA LEU A 80 3.91 -5.65 45.78
C LEU A 80 5.18 -5.75 46.63
N ARG A 81 6.27 -5.09 46.24
CA ARG A 81 7.49 -5.04 47.06
C ARG A 81 7.23 -4.33 48.38
N GLU A 82 6.59 -3.16 48.36
CA GLU A 82 6.25 -2.40 49.58
C GLU A 82 5.42 -3.26 50.54
N LEU A 83 4.31 -3.83 50.05
CA LEU A 83 3.42 -4.70 50.84
C LEU A 83 4.09 -5.96 51.39
N THR A 84 5.10 -6.49 50.71
CA THR A 84 5.85 -7.68 51.15
C THR A 84 7.03 -7.33 52.06
N SER A 85 7.58 -6.12 51.95
CA SER A 85 8.62 -5.62 52.84
C SER A 85 8.09 -5.19 54.21
N GLU A 86 6.87 -4.65 54.30
CA GLU A 86 6.24 -4.24 55.57
C GLU A 86 5.74 -5.43 56.42
N LYS A 87 5.69 -6.65 55.85
CA LYS A 87 5.28 -7.88 56.55
C LYS A 87 6.44 -8.63 57.24
N LYS A 88 7.66 -8.08 57.24
CA LYS A 88 8.83 -8.62 57.94
C LYS A 88 9.23 -7.71 59.09
#